data_AF-A0A9P0DBT0-F1
#
_entry.id   AF-A0A9P0DBT0-F1
#
_cell.length_a   1.000
_cell.length_b   1.000
_cell.length_c   1.000
_cell.angle_alpha   90.00
_cell.angle_beta   90.00
_cell.angle_gamma   90.00
#
_symmetry.space_group_name_H-M   'P 1'
#
loop_
_entity.id
_entity.type
_entity.pdbx_description
1 polymer ?
#
loop_
_entity_poly.entity_id
_entity_poly.type
_entity_poly.pdbx_seq_one_letter_code
_entity_poly.pdbx_strand_id
1 'polypeptide(L)'
;MAVESSSLDEMEVLRGMLSVPKFNDFMSPDEFEAVMIPLMTDNTNNLRQNGRIENRFNSEGYLLPQCIARFNDATYRYTYHVYRLGIRPDHVGHSLQELSSLSRSDDVQRRNMALNTLANILKIDRTGVYKRVIELPIGQIFFVLKFNLDDDTPSILIAAIRALRNLVYFPIGEICLDKMACSGMGIIQPVMSIDDAMEDDDTLDDEQLAEINLTKCLIRTGTLERIRYIVNIVKPKMEIIVNCIEILIRLARDSKFVVDKILECEGLMSSLIRYFLPTMESVGLDNSCPDWYYSPLPQMIKLLRVLSARSRNIAANLLEEYDLLNTMIPYLDEGNFFQNDTNLQVECLRYWTLVLHYEFPMDAYR
;
A
#
# COMPACT_ATOMS: atom_id res chain seq x y z
N MET A 1 26.59 -3.24 -24.10
CA MET A 1 26.74 -3.97 -22.83
C MET A 1 26.21 -3.10 -21.69
N ALA A 2 24.89 -2.89 -21.61
CA ALA A 2 24.26 -2.02 -20.61
C ALA A 2 22.86 -2.54 -20.25
N VAL A 3 22.77 -3.84 -19.94
CA VAL A 3 21.51 -4.54 -19.61
C VAL A 3 21.41 -4.88 -18.11
N GLU A 4 22.39 -4.47 -17.30
CA GLU A 4 22.47 -4.89 -15.89
C GLU A 4 21.91 -3.88 -14.86
N SER A 5 21.66 -2.61 -15.25
CA SER A 5 21.30 -1.57 -14.27
C SER A 5 19.82 -1.53 -13.86
N SER A 6 18.86 -1.82 -14.76
CA SER A 6 17.43 -1.75 -14.41
C SER A 6 16.96 -2.92 -13.53
N SER A 7 17.64 -4.07 -13.61
CA SER A 7 17.39 -5.18 -12.69
C SER A 7 17.93 -4.92 -11.29
N LEU A 8 18.93 -4.03 -11.16
CA LEU A 8 19.58 -3.76 -9.87
C LEU A 8 18.68 -2.93 -8.97
N ASP A 9 17.95 -1.94 -9.49
CA ASP A 9 17.09 -1.05 -8.69
C ASP A 9 15.84 -1.78 -8.16
N GLU A 10 15.18 -2.61 -8.99
CA GLU A 10 14.08 -3.48 -8.52
C GLU A 10 14.59 -4.51 -7.49
N MET A 11 15.79 -5.05 -7.70
CA MET A 11 16.45 -5.96 -6.76
C MET A 11 16.98 -5.25 -5.51
N GLU A 12 17.21 -3.93 -5.56
CA GLU A 12 17.60 -3.11 -4.41
C GLU A 12 16.40 -2.76 -3.54
N VAL A 13 15.24 -2.50 -4.15
CA VAL A 13 13.96 -2.39 -3.43
C VAL A 13 13.60 -3.72 -2.79
N LEU A 14 13.73 -4.84 -3.52
CA LEU A 14 13.57 -6.19 -2.96
C LEU A 14 14.63 -6.48 -1.89
N ARG A 15 15.90 -6.08 -2.06
CA ARG A 15 16.94 -6.19 -1.03
C ARG A 15 16.68 -5.29 0.16
N GLY A 16 16.06 -4.13 0.01
CA GLY A 16 15.69 -3.24 1.11
C GLY A 16 14.46 -3.76 1.87
N MET A 17 13.56 -4.45 1.18
CA MET A 17 12.43 -5.17 1.79
C MET A 17 12.87 -6.50 2.43
N LEU A 18 13.87 -7.17 1.87
CA LEU A 18 14.47 -8.41 2.36
C LEU A 18 15.70 -8.17 3.24
N SER A 19 16.18 -6.93 3.37
CA SER A 19 17.32 -6.60 4.22
C SER A 19 16.84 -6.76 5.63
N VAL A 20 17.13 -7.92 6.19
CA VAL A 20 17.15 -8.11 7.63
C VAL A 20 18.10 -7.03 8.16
N PRO A 21 17.68 -6.25 9.19
CA PRO A 21 18.59 -5.32 9.85
C PRO A 21 19.88 -6.07 10.20
N LYS A 22 21.03 -5.39 10.05
CA LYS A 22 22.37 -5.98 10.20
C LYS A 22 22.40 -7.03 11.31
N PHE A 23 22.63 -8.27 10.88
CA PHE A 23 22.60 -9.55 11.61
C PHE A 23 23.60 -9.70 12.78
N ASN A 24 24.11 -8.61 13.36
CA ASN A 24 25.08 -8.70 14.46
C ASN A 24 24.46 -8.72 15.85
N ASP A 25 23.13 -8.56 15.95
CA ASP A 25 22.41 -8.54 17.23
C ASP A 25 21.58 -9.82 17.51
N PHE A 26 21.61 -10.80 16.60
CA PHE A 26 21.01 -12.12 16.88
C PHE A 26 21.99 -13.02 17.62
N MET A 27 21.47 -13.68 18.66
CA MET A 27 22.12 -14.81 19.32
C MET A 27 22.55 -15.83 18.27
N SER A 28 23.75 -16.39 18.39
CA SER A 28 24.24 -17.38 17.43
C SER A 28 23.30 -18.60 17.38
N PRO A 29 23.22 -19.33 16.24
CA PRO A 29 22.34 -20.49 16.12
C PRO A 29 22.58 -21.55 17.21
N ASP A 30 23.85 -21.71 17.60
CA ASP A 30 24.27 -22.64 18.65
C ASP A 30 23.83 -22.18 20.05
N GLU A 31 23.81 -20.86 20.31
CA GLU A 31 23.27 -20.29 21.55
C GLU A 31 21.73 -20.36 21.58
N PHE A 32 21.08 -20.19 20.44
CA PHE A 32 19.62 -20.33 20.32
C PHE A 32 19.18 -21.77 20.59
N GLU A 33 19.86 -22.78 20.02
CA GLU A 33 19.59 -24.19 20.32
C GLU A 33 19.86 -24.53 21.79
N ALA A 34 20.97 -24.03 22.36
CA ALA A 34 21.31 -24.29 23.76
C ALA A 34 20.28 -23.70 24.76
N VAL A 35 19.65 -22.58 24.41
CA VAL A 35 18.60 -21.94 25.23
C VAL A 35 17.22 -22.55 24.99
N MET A 36 16.91 -22.94 23.74
CA MET A 36 15.57 -23.43 23.37
C MET A 36 15.34 -24.91 23.71
N ILE A 37 16.38 -25.76 23.63
CA ILE A 37 16.25 -27.21 23.91
C ILE A 37 15.75 -27.47 25.35
N PRO A 38 16.29 -26.83 26.41
CA PRO A 38 15.76 -26.96 27.77
C PRO A 38 14.35 -26.37 27.93
N LEU A 39 14.04 -25.31 27.17
CA LEU A 39 12.77 -24.59 27.19
C LEU A 39 11.61 -25.45 26.65
N MET A 40 11.90 -26.29 25.65
CA MET A 40 10.92 -27.20 25.05
C MET A 40 10.68 -28.45 25.90
N THR A 41 11.64 -28.88 26.72
CA THR A 41 11.52 -30.09 27.54
C THR A 41 10.78 -29.86 28.86
N ASP A 42 10.85 -28.67 29.47
CA ASP A 42 10.46 -28.52 30.87
C ASP A 42 9.04 -28.01 31.16
N ASN A 43 8.25 -27.49 30.21
CA ASN A 43 6.90 -26.98 30.57
C ASN A 43 5.88 -26.91 29.42
N THR A 44 5.66 -27.99 28.68
CA THR A 44 4.55 -28.04 27.71
C THR A 44 3.15 -28.13 28.37
N ASN A 45 3.06 -28.41 29.67
CA ASN A 45 1.78 -28.67 30.34
C ASN A 45 1.24 -27.54 31.24
N ASN A 46 2.01 -26.49 31.52
CA ASN A 46 1.57 -25.40 32.42
C ASN A 46 1.28 -24.05 31.72
N LEU A 47 1.41 -23.97 30.39
CA LEU A 47 1.25 -22.74 29.61
C LEU A 47 -0.21 -22.33 29.34
N ARG A 48 -1.21 -23.03 29.90
CA ARG A 48 -2.64 -22.84 29.57
C ARG A 48 -3.48 -22.10 30.60
N GLN A 49 -2.93 -21.57 31.69
CA GLN A 49 -3.76 -20.94 32.72
C GLN A 49 -3.33 -19.51 33.07
N ASN A 50 -4.23 -18.59 32.68
CA ASN A 50 -4.56 -17.31 33.32
C ASN A 50 -3.72 -16.07 32.95
N GLY A 51 -3.98 -15.55 31.76
CA GLY A 51 -3.68 -14.19 31.32
C GLY A 51 -3.67 -14.13 29.79
N ARG A 52 -4.57 -13.36 29.15
CA ARG A 52 -4.51 -13.14 27.70
C ARG A 52 -3.22 -12.36 27.41
N ILE A 53 -2.22 -13.03 26.87
CA ILE A 53 -0.94 -12.42 26.50
C ILE A 53 -1.20 -11.55 25.27
N GLU A 54 -1.08 -10.23 25.40
CA GLU A 54 -1.25 -9.29 24.29
C GLU A 54 0.07 -9.10 23.52
N ASN A 55 -0.02 -9.15 22.19
CA ASN A 55 1.10 -8.85 21.30
C ASN A 55 1.42 -7.35 21.32
N ARG A 56 2.69 -6.98 21.59
CA ARG A 56 3.15 -5.59 21.65
C ARG A 56 4.13 -5.26 20.53
N PHE A 57 4.00 -4.07 19.97
CA PHE A 57 4.78 -3.59 18.84
C PHE A 57 5.60 -2.35 19.20
N ASN A 58 6.80 -2.22 18.64
CA ASN A 58 7.54 -0.97 18.70
C ASN A 58 7.04 0.03 17.65
N SER A 59 7.55 1.26 17.67
CA SER A 59 7.16 2.33 16.73
C SER A 59 7.45 1.99 15.25
N GLU A 60 8.50 1.19 15.02
CA GLU A 60 8.90 0.67 13.70
C GLU A 60 8.02 -0.49 13.24
N GLY A 61 7.05 -0.91 14.06
CA GLY A 61 6.08 -1.95 13.76
C GLY A 61 6.54 -3.36 14.10
N TYR A 62 7.77 -3.59 14.58
CA TYR A 62 8.26 -4.92 14.95
C TYR A 62 7.58 -5.46 16.20
N LEU A 63 7.27 -6.76 16.18
CA LEU A 63 6.80 -7.50 17.34
C LEU A 63 7.92 -7.59 18.37
N LEU A 64 7.65 -7.13 19.59
CA LEU A 64 8.60 -7.20 20.67
C LEU A 64 8.62 -8.61 21.26
N PRO A 65 9.81 -9.17 21.59
CA PRO A 65 9.91 -10.39 22.37
C PRO A 65 9.09 -10.21 23.65
N GLN A 66 8.21 -11.17 23.93
CA GLN A 66 7.47 -11.18 25.18
C GLN A 66 8.49 -11.20 26.32
N CYS A 67 8.64 -10.09 27.04
CA CYS A 67 9.33 -10.11 28.32
C CYS A 67 8.45 -10.92 29.27
N ILE A 68 8.56 -12.24 29.21
CA ILE A 68 7.95 -13.13 30.19
C ILE A 68 8.58 -12.74 31.52
N ALA A 69 7.77 -12.11 32.36
CA ALA A 69 7.99 -12.00 33.77
C ALA A 69 8.23 -13.41 34.33
N ARG A 70 9.52 -13.82 34.42
CA ARG A 70 10.10 -14.80 35.35
C ARG A 70 11.50 -15.23 34.91
N PHE A 71 12.45 -14.30 34.88
CA PHE A 71 13.86 -14.68 35.02
C PHE A 71 14.57 -13.65 35.90
N ASN A 72 14.77 -14.03 37.16
CA ASN A 72 15.78 -13.41 38.02
C ASN A 72 17.13 -13.86 37.49
N ASP A 73 17.63 -13.23 36.42
CA ASP A 73 19.05 -13.37 36.10
C ASP A 73 19.63 -12.11 35.46
N ALA A 74 20.82 -11.76 35.94
CA ALA A 74 21.53 -10.51 35.71
C ALA A 74 22.11 -10.38 34.29
N THR A 75 21.63 -11.17 33.33
CA THR A 75 22.25 -11.39 32.02
C THR A 75 21.46 -10.77 30.87
N TYR A 76 20.44 -9.94 31.15
CA TYR A 76 19.77 -9.13 30.14
C TYR A 76 20.20 -7.66 30.26
N ARG A 77 21.38 -7.35 29.70
CA ARG A 77 21.89 -5.98 29.63
C ARG A 77 21.31 -5.17 28.45
N TYR A 78 20.56 -5.78 27.53
CA TYR A 78 19.83 -5.06 26.49
C TYR A 78 18.56 -4.36 26.99
N THR A 79 17.92 -4.89 28.03
CA THR A 79 16.87 -4.16 28.77
C THR A 79 17.46 -2.99 29.57
N TYR A 80 18.76 -2.98 29.89
CA TYR A 80 19.47 -1.95 30.68
C TYR A 80 19.45 -0.55 30.07
N HIS A 81 19.31 -0.40 28.74
CA HIS A 81 19.13 0.91 28.12
C HIS A 81 17.76 1.53 28.40
N VAL A 82 16.71 0.71 28.57
CA VAL A 82 15.36 1.15 28.95
C VAL A 82 15.32 1.58 30.42
N TYR A 83 16.10 0.93 31.29
CA TYR A 83 16.19 1.25 32.72
C TYR A 83 16.72 2.66 33.03
N ARG A 84 17.52 3.29 32.15
CA ARG A 84 17.99 4.69 32.36
C ARG A 84 16.93 5.76 32.07
N LEU A 85 15.83 5.42 31.39
CA LEU A 85 14.79 6.37 30.96
C LEU A 85 13.56 6.40 31.89
N GLY A 86 13.56 5.65 32.99
CA GLY A 86 12.47 5.68 33.98
C GLY A 86 11.15 5.08 33.51
N ILE A 87 11.15 4.34 32.39
CA ILE A 87 9.96 3.66 31.85
C ILE A 87 9.83 2.31 32.56
N ARG A 88 8.66 2.04 33.15
CA ARG A 88 8.37 0.76 33.85
C ARG A 88 8.51 -0.42 32.87
N PRO A 89 9.12 -1.55 33.29
CA PRO A 89 9.42 -2.71 32.44
C PRO A 89 8.19 -3.41 31.84
N ASP A 90 6.98 -3.12 32.34
CA ASP A 90 5.73 -3.72 31.85
C ASP A 90 5.15 -3.06 30.57
N HIS A 91 5.76 -1.98 30.06
CA HIS A 91 5.13 -1.08 29.05
C HIS A 91 6.01 -0.73 27.83
N VAL A 92 6.96 -1.57 27.43
CA VAL A 92 7.71 -1.30 26.19
C VAL A 92 6.84 -1.70 24.99
N GLY A 93 6.47 -0.71 24.18
CA GLY A 93 5.66 -0.89 22.96
C GLY A 93 4.15 -0.84 23.18
N HIS A 94 3.40 -0.77 22.07
CA HIS A 94 1.96 -0.59 22.05
C HIS A 94 1.24 -1.86 21.56
N SER A 95 0.14 -2.24 22.20
CA SER A 95 -0.75 -3.28 21.66
C SER A 95 -1.65 -2.72 20.56
N LEU A 96 -2.22 -3.58 19.70
CA LEU A 96 -3.16 -3.13 18.66
C LEU A 96 -4.39 -2.41 19.23
N GLN A 97 -4.86 -2.85 20.41
CA GLN A 97 -5.99 -2.21 21.10
C GLN A 97 -5.62 -0.84 21.65
N GLU A 98 -4.41 -0.70 22.21
CA GLU A 98 -3.87 0.60 22.62
C GLU A 98 -3.72 1.54 21.42
N LEU A 99 -3.17 1.08 20.29
CA LEU A 99 -3.04 1.87 19.05
C LEU A 99 -4.41 2.31 18.52
N SER A 100 -5.40 1.41 18.52
CA SER A 100 -6.79 1.72 18.16
C SER A 100 -7.39 2.79 19.08
N SER A 101 -7.10 2.74 20.38
CA SER A 101 -7.57 3.75 21.35
C SER A 101 -6.84 5.10 21.16
N LEU A 102 -5.53 5.07 20.96
CA LEU A 102 -4.70 6.26 20.73
C LEU A 102 -5.07 6.98 19.42
N SER A 103 -5.45 6.23 18.38
CA SER A 103 -5.91 6.78 17.11
C SER A 103 -7.19 7.64 17.23
N ARG A 104 -7.95 7.49 18.33
CA ARG A 104 -9.16 8.26 18.65
C ARG A 104 -8.95 9.32 19.73
N SER A 105 -7.72 9.51 20.20
CA SER A 105 -7.42 10.50 21.24
C SER A 105 -7.53 11.94 20.73
N ASP A 106 -7.82 12.91 21.59
CA ASP A 106 -7.92 14.33 21.16
C ASP A 106 -6.57 14.92 20.70
N ASP A 107 -5.46 14.27 21.09
CA ASP A 107 -4.12 14.72 20.77
C ASP A 107 -3.66 14.26 19.38
N VAL A 108 -3.54 15.21 18.46
CA VAL A 108 -3.06 15.02 17.09
C VAL A 108 -1.73 14.27 17.05
N GLN A 109 -0.80 14.51 17.99
CA GLN A 109 0.49 13.83 18.00
C GLN A 109 0.36 12.34 18.31
N ARG A 110 -0.46 11.98 19.30
CA ARG A 110 -0.74 10.58 19.65
C ARG A 110 -1.47 9.85 18.54
N ARG A 111 -2.43 10.51 17.88
CA ARG A 111 -3.10 9.94 16.71
C ARG A 111 -2.13 9.66 15.57
N ASN A 112 -1.28 10.63 15.23
CA ASN A 112 -0.27 10.44 14.20
C ASN A 112 0.72 9.33 14.55
N MET A 113 1.18 9.27 15.80
CA MET A 113 2.06 8.19 16.25
C MET A 113 1.37 6.82 16.08
N ALA A 114 0.14 6.69 16.57
CA ALA A 114 -0.62 5.44 16.46
C ALA A 114 -0.83 5.00 14.99
N LEU A 115 -1.24 5.94 14.11
CA LEU A 115 -1.47 5.65 12.69
C LEU A 115 -0.19 5.28 11.94
N ASN A 116 0.92 5.97 12.21
CA ASN A 116 2.21 5.62 11.58
C ASN A 116 2.73 4.28 12.09
N THR A 117 2.56 3.96 13.38
CA THR A 117 2.90 2.63 13.90
C THR A 117 2.03 1.54 13.27
N LEU A 118 0.71 1.77 13.11
CA LEU A 118 -0.16 0.85 12.36
C LEU A 118 0.29 0.69 10.90
N ALA A 119 0.67 1.78 10.23
CA ALA A 119 1.20 1.73 8.87
C ALA A 119 2.47 0.87 8.78
N ASN A 120 3.35 0.96 9.78
CA ASN A 120 4.58 0.17 9.84
C ASN A 120 4.32 -1.31 10.13
N ILE A 121 3.41 -1.62 11.04
CA ILE A 121 2.97 -3.01 11.31
C ILE A 121 2.44 -3.64 10.03
N LEU A 122 1.55 -2.93 9.31
CA LEU A 122 0.99 -3.40 8.04
C LEU A 122 2.07 -3.53 6.96
N LYS A 123 3.06 -2.63 6.93
CA LYS A 123 4.19 -2.74 6.00
C LYS A 123 4.98 -4.03 6.21
N ILE A 124 5.24 -4.42 7.46
CA ILE A 124 5.95 -5.66 7.80
C ILE A 124 5.05 -6.88 7.58
N ASP A 125 3.74 -6.77 7.86
CA ASP A 125 2.79 -7.84 7.54
C ASP A 125 2.83 -8.19 6.04
N ARG A 126 2.90 -7.15 5.19
CA ARG A 126 3.02 -7.32 3.73
C ARG A 126 4.26 -8.08 3.30
N THR A 127 5.37 -8.04 4.04
CA THR A 127 6.56 -8.86 3.68
C THR A 127 6.38 -10.34 4.04
N GLY A 128 5.31 -10.69 4.76
CA GLY A 128 5.00 -12.05 5.19
C GLY A 128 5.68 -12.45 6.51
N VAL A 129 6.38 -11.52 7.18
CA VAL A 129 7.08 -11.79 8.44
C VAL A 129 6.12 -12.22 9.56
N TYR A 130 4.90 -11.68 9.60
CA TYR A 130 3.90 -12.06 10.60
C TYR A 130 3.06 -13.27 10.22
N LYS A 131 3.24 -13.80 9.00
CA LYS A 131 2.51 -14.98 8.55
C LYS A 131 2.80 -16.16 9.49
N ARG A 132 1.75 -16.73 10.08
CA ARG A 132 1.80 -17.81 11.10
C ARG A 132 2.32 -17.40 12.49
N VAL A 133 2.61 -16.11 12.72
CA VAL A 133 3.03 -15.59 14.03
C VAL A 133 1.86 -14.84 14.67
N ILE A 134 1.23 -13.93 13.93
CA ILE A 134 0.10 -13.11 14.40
C ILE A 134 -0.95 -13.05 13.29
N GLU A 135 -2.21 -13.19 13.66
CA GLU A 135 -3.34 -12.85 12.81
C GLU A 135 -3.78 -11.42 13.16
N LEU A 136 -3.64 -10.51 12.19
CA LEU A 136 -4.07 -9.14 12.36
C LEU A 136 -5.59 -9.03 12.13
N PRO A 137 -6.33 -8.31 12.99
CA PRO A 137 -7.76 -8.08 12.78
C PRO A 137 -7.97 -7.02 11.70
N ILE A 138 -7.88 -7.43 10.43
CA ILE A 138 -7.92 -6.55 9.24
C ILE A 138 -9.17 -5.67 9.24
N GLY A 139 -10.35 -6.23 9.53
CA GLY A 139 -11.61 -5.48 9.60
C GLY A 139 -11.55 -4.35 10.64
N GLN A 140 -11.12 -4.64 11.87
CA GLN A 140 -11.02 -3.64 12.94
C GLN A 140 -10.00 -2.54 12.60
N ILE A 141 -8.86 -2.91 12.01
CA ILE A 141 -7.85 -1.95 11.55
C ILE A 141 -8.45 -1.05 10.47
N PHE A 142 -9.20 -1.61 9.52
CA PHE A 142 -9.88 -0.83 8.49
C PHE A 142 -10.82 0.23 9.09
N PHE A 143 -11.66 -0.11 10.07
CA PHE A 143 -12.56 0.88 10.69
C PHE A 143 -11.82 1.97 11.46
N VAL A 144 -10.68 1.65 12.08
CA VAL A 144 -9.81 2.67 12.69
C VAL A 144 -9.29 3.63 11.63
N LEU A 145 -8.86 3.12 10.47
CA LEU A 145 -8.38 3.97 9.38
C LEU A 145 -9.50 4.80 8.75
N LYS A 146 -10.67 4.20 8.50
CA LYS A 146 -11.86 4.88 7.99
C LYS A 146 -12.22 6.09 8.87
N PHE A 147 -12.30 5.88 10.19
CA PHE A 147 -12.57 6.97 11.14
C PHE A 147 -11.56 8.13 11.03
N ASN A 148 -10.29 7.82 10.83
CA ASN A 148 -9.23 8.84 10.71
C ASN A 148 -9.14 9.48 9.31
N LEU A 149 -9.73 8.86 8.29
CA LEU A 149 -9.83 9.42 6.93
C LEU A 149 -10.96 10.45 6.80
N ASP A 150 -11.90 10.48 7.74
CA ASP A 150 -12.97 11.49 7.84
C ASP A 150 -12.53 12.73 8.65
N ASP A 151 -11.26 12.81 9.04
CA ASP A 151 -10.74 13.95 9.81
C ASP A 151 -10.35 15.13 8.92
N ASP A 152 -10.59 16.36 9.39
CA ASP A 152 -10.21 17.58 8.67
C ASP A 152 -8.69 17.85 8.71
N THR A 153 -7.95 17.20 9.62
CA THR A 153 -6.54 17.48 9.85
C THR A 153 -5.65 16.79 8.81
N PRO A 154 -4.90 17.54 7.97
CA PRO A 154 -4.15 16.95 6.86
C PRO A 154 -3.06 15.98 7.31
N SER A 155 -2.42 16.20 8.46
CA SER A 155 -1.41 15.28 9.01
C SER A 155 -1.99 13.90 9.28
N ILE A 156 -3.21 13.86 9.82
CA ILE A 156 -3.89 12.62 10.20
C ILE A 156 -4.34 11.87 8.95
N LEU A 157 -4.92 12.59 7.98
CA LEU A 157 -5.25 12.05 6.66
C LEU A 157 -4.03 11.40 6.00
N ILE A 158 -2.89 12.09 5.98
CA ILE A 158 -1.64 11.58 5.41
C ILE A 158 -1.21 10.26 6.07
N ALA A 159 -1.24 10.20 7.40
CA ALA A 159 -0.87 8.98 8.13
C ALA A 159 -1.87 7.84 7.89
N ALA A 160 -3.18 8.15 7.86
CA ALA A 160 -4.23 7.18 7.60
C ALA A 160 -4.18 6.61 6.18
N ILE A 161 -3.91 7.43 5.16
CA ILE A 161 -3.71 6.98 3.77
C ILE A 161 -2.50 6.06 3.67
N ARG A 162 -1.38 6.40 4.33
CA ARG A 162 -0.18 5.56 4.33
C ARG A 162 -0.49 4.18 4.93
N ALA A 163 -1.21 4.14 6.04
CA ALA A 163 -1.66 2.90 6.64
C ALA A 163 -2.63 2.14 5.72
N LEU A 164 -3.59 2.83 5.12
CA LEU A 164 -4.57 2.23 4.21
C LEU A 164 -3.90 1.63 2.97
N ARG A 165 -2.91 2.32 2.41
CA ARG A 165 -2.09 1.82 1.32
C ARG A 165 -1.43 0.51 1.71
N ASN A 166 -0.79 0.43 2.89
CA ASN A 166 -0.18 -0.82 3.35
C ASN A 166 -1.22 -1.90 3.71
N LEU A 167 -2.46 -1.51 4.02
CA LEU A 167 -3.57 -2.43 4.26
C LEU A 167 -4.12 -3.05 2.99
N VAL A 168 -3.96 -2.45 1.81
CA VAL A 168 -4.63 -2.94 0.58
C VAL A 168 -3.61 -3.29 -0.50
N TYR A 169 -2.59 -2.45 -0.69
CA TYR A 169 -1.59 -2.59 -1.73
C TYR A 169 -0.45 -3.51 -1.32
N PHE A 170 -0.18 -4.52 -2.15
CA PHE A 170 0.92 -5.46 -1.95
C PHE A 170 1.95 -5.33 -3.08
N PRO A 171 3.10 -4.65 -2.84
CA PRO A 171 4.05 -4.32 -3.91
C PRO A 171 4.57 -5.52 -4.69
N ILE A 172 4.94 -6.60 -4.00
CA ILE A 172 5.48 -7.81 -4.63
C ILE A 172 4.39 -8.49 -5.48
N GLY A 173 3.17 -8.58 -4.96
CA GLY A 173 2.03 -9.13 -5.70
C GLY A 173 1.73 -8.33 -6.96
N GLU A 174 1.82 -7.00 -6.90
CA GLU A 174 1.60 -6.13 -8.05
C GLU A 174 2.65 -6.33 -9.15
N ILE A 175 3.92 -6.50 -8.79
CA ILE A 175 4.98 -6.83 -9.74
C ILE A 175 4.71 -8.20 -10.39
N CYS A 176 4.27 -9.19 -9.60
CA CYS A 176 3.90 -10.51 -10.12
C CYS A 176 2.72 -10.42 -11.10
N LEU A 177 1.68 -9.66 -10.76
CA LEU A 177 0.50 -9.44 -11.61
C LEU A 177 0.89 -8.75 -12.93
N ASP A 178 1.79 -7.76 -12.88
CA ASP A 178 2.30 -7.09 -14.07
C ASP A 178 3.10 -8.03 -14.97
N LYS A 179 3.95 -8.89 -14.40
CA LYS A 179 4.75 -9.86 -15.17
C LYS A 179 3.88 -10.96 -15.79
N MET A 180 2.77 -11.32 -15.16
CA MET A 180 1.82 -12.31 -15.71
C MET A 180 1.02 -11.78 -16.89
N ALA A 181 0.94 -10.46 -17.07
CA ALA A 181 0.12 -9.85 -18.12
C ALA A 181 0.54 -10.21 -19.55
N CYS A 182 1.79 -10.62 -19.76
CA CYS A 182 2.34 -11.05 -21.05
C CYS A 182 2.60 -12.57 -21.07
N SER A 183 1.79 -13.36 -20.36
CA SER A 183 1.88 -14.83 -20.43
C SER A 183 1.28 -15.34 -21.75
N GLY A 184 1.61 -16.57 -22.16
CA GLY A 184 1.31 -17.16 -23.48
C GLY A 184 -0.17 -17.25 -23.90
N MET A 185 -1.09 -16.68 -23.12
CA MET A 185 -2.53 -16.55 -23.41
C MET A 185 -2.89 -15.19 -24.04
N GLY A 186 -1.93 -14.29 -24.27
CA GLY A 186 -2.14 -12.95 -24.80
C GLY A 186 -1.90 -11.85 -23.76
N ILE A 187 -2.20 -10.59 -24.12
CA ILE A 187 -2.02 -9.44 -23.22
C ILE A 187 -3.28 -9.31 -22.35
N ILE A 188 -3.36 -10.13 -21.31
CA ILE A 188 -4.51 -10.18 -20.40
C ILE A 188 -4.02 -9.91 -18.98
N GLN A 189 -4.52 -8.85 -18.36
CA GLN A 189 -4.23 -8.57 -16.95
C GLN A 189 -4.97 -9.56 -16.05
N PRO A 190 -4.28 -10.22 -15.09
CA PRO A 190 -4.93 -11.08 -14.12
C PRO A 190 -5.90 -10.30 -13.23
N VAL A 191 -7.05 -10.92 -12.99
CA VAL A 191 -8.13 -10.40 -12.15
C VAL A 191 -8.17 -11.17 -10.85
N MET A 192 -8.46 -10.49 -9.73
CA MET A 192 -8.42 -11.12 -8.40
C MET A 192 -9.74 -11.72 -7.95
N SER A 193 -10.85 -11.12 -8.38
CA SER A 193 -12.20 -11.60 -8.08
C SER A 193 -13.00 -11.70 -9.36
N ILE A 194 -13.73 -12.80 -9.50
CA ILE A 194 -14.70 -12.99 -10.58
C ILE A 194 -16.05 -12.67 -9.97
N ASP A 195 -16.24 -11.42 -9.57
CA ASP A 195 -17.52 -10.98 -9.01
C ASP A 195 -18.38 -10.46 -10.16
N ASP A 196 -19.33 -11.28 -10.58
CA ASP A 196 -20.51 -10.81 -11.29
C ASP A 196 -21.36 -10.02 -10.30
N ALA A 197 -21.81 -8.84 -10.68
CA ALA A 197 -22.47 -7.91 -9.78
C ALA A 197 -23.67 -8.57 -9.05
N MET A 198 -23.77 -8.33 -7.73
CA MET A 198 -24.92 -8.59 -6.84
C MET A 198 -25.11 -10.02 -6.31
N GLU A 199 -24.14 -10.56 -5.58
CA GLU A 199 -24.49 -11.47 -4.46
C GLU A 199 -24.83 -10.61 -3.23
N ASP A 200 -25.68 -11.13 -2.32
CA ASP A 200 -26.42 -10.47 -1.21
C ASP A 200 -25.60 -9.67 -0.15
N ASP A 201 -24.56 -8.95 -0.56
CA ASP A 201 -23.68 -8.13 0.29
C ASP A 201 -24.41 -6.95 0.95
N ASP A 202 -25.58 -6.54 0.43
CA ASP A 202 -26.41 -5.49 1.04
C ASP A 202 -27.07 -5.94 2.34
N THR A 203 -27.15 -7.25 2.60
CA THR A 203 -27.67 -7.81 3.85
C THR A 203 -26.61 -7.91 4.94
N LEU A 204 -25.33 -7.84 4.57
CA LEU A 204 -24.20 -7.94 5.48
C LEU A 204 -23.91 -6.59 6.14
N ASP A 205 -23.55 -6.63 7.42
CA ASP A 205 -23.04 -5.45 8.10
C ASP A 205 -21.66 -5.07 7.53
N ASP A 206 -21.32 -3.78 7.60
CA ASP A 206 -20.04 -3.28 7.07
C ASP A 206 -18.85 -4.00 7.74
N GLU A 207 -18.97 -4.38 9.03
CA GLU A 207 -17.93 -5.11 9.76
C GLU A 207 -17.71 -6.51 9.20
N GLN A 208 -18.80 -7.23 8.96
CA GLN A 208 -18.76 -8.57 8.35
C GLN A 208 -18.26 -8.50 6.90
N LEU A 209 -18.68 -7.48 6.16
CA LEU A 209 -18.22 -7.25 4.80
C LEU A 209 -16.71 -6.95 4.75
N ALA A 210 -16.16 -6.24 5.73
CA ALA A 210 -14.72 -5.98 5.79
C ALA A 210 -13.89 -7.25 6.04
N GLU A 211 -14.43 -8.24 6.75
CA GLU A 211 -13.78 -9.54 6.97
C GLU A 211 -13.85 -10.46 5.75
N ILE A 212 -14.95 -10.40 4.99
CA ILE A 212 -15.17 -11.24 3.80
C ILE A 212 -14.53 -10.61 2.56
N ASN A 213 -14.88 -9.36 2.25
CA ASN A 213 -14.42 -8.63 1.07
C ASN A 213 -14.11 -7.16 1.41
N LEU A 214 -12.87 -6.94 1.83
CA LEU A 214 -12.34 -5.61 2.15
C LEU A 214 -12.46 -4.63 0.97
N THR A 215 -12.27 -5.09 -0.27
CA THR A 215 -12.32 -4.23 -1.47
C THR A 215 -13.72 -3.65 -1.68
N LYS A 216 -14.76 -4.48 -1.61
CA LYS A 216 -16.16 -4.01 -1.68
C LYS A 216 -16.50 -3.07 -0.52
N CYS A 217 -16.04 -3.39 0.69
CA CYS A 217 -16.23 -2.53 1.85
C CYS A 217 -15.60 -1.14 1.66
N LEU A 218 -14.37 -1.06 1.10
CA LEU A 218 -13.71 0.22 0.78
C LEU A 218 -14.52 1.08 -0.19
N ILE A 219 -15.08 0.47 -1.22
CA ILE A 219 -15.92 1.18 -2.20
C ILE A 219 -17.23 1.64 -1.56
N ARG A 220 -17.94 0.74 -0.86
CA ARG A 220 -19.22 1.04 -0.18
C ARG A 220 -19.10 2.18 0.82
N THR A 221 -18.00 2.21 1.56
CA THR A 221 -17.75 3.23 2.59
C THR A 221 -17.33 4.59 2.03
N GLY A 222 -17.14 4.75 0.71
CA GLY A 222 -16.81 6.04 0.07
C GLY A 222 -15.32 6.37 0.03
N THR A 223 -14.43 5.37 -0.06
CA THR A 223 -12.97 5.62 -0.10
C THR A 223 -12.57 6.45 -1.33
N LEU A 224 -13.26 6.29 -2.47
CA LEU A 224 -12.97 7.02 -3.71
C LEU A 224 -13.18 8.53 -3.56
N GLU A 225 -14.28 8.94 -2.91
CA GLU A 225 -14.59 10.36 -2.67
C GLU A 225 -13.56 11.02 -1.76
N ARG A 226 -13.07 10.28 -0.77
CA ARG A 226 -11.99 10.74 0.13
C ARG A 226 -10.68 10.91 -0.63
N ILE A 227 -10.31 9.94 -1.48
CA ILE A 227 -9.12 10.09 -2.35
C ILE A 227 -9.26 11.32 -3.24
N ARG A 228 -10.43 11.55 -3.85
CA ARG A 228 -10.72 12.76 -4.64
C ARG A 228 -10.53 14.04 -3.82
N TYR A 229 -11.06 14.08 -2.59
CA TYR A 229 -10.89 15.20 -1.67
C TYR A 229 -9.40 15.45 -1.35
N ILE A 230 -8.65 14.40 -1.03
CA ILE A 230 -7.23 14.48 -0.71
C ILE A 230 -6.43 15.04 -1.89
N VAL A 231 -6.67 14.52 -3.09
CA VAL A 231 -5.97 14.98 -4.31
C VAL A 231 -6.31 16.45 -4.55
N ASN A 232 -7.59 16.83 -4.59
CA ASN A 232 -8.01 18.15 -5.08
C ASN A 232 -7.87 19.27 -4.04
N ILE A 233 -8.15 18.98 -2.78
CA ILE A 233 -8.25 20.00 -1.72
C ILE A 233 -7.01 19.99 -0.84
N VAL A 234 -6.60 18.82 -0.33
CA VAL A 234 -5.46 18.73 0.60
C VAL A 234 -4.14 18.95 -0.12
N LYS A 235 -4.01 18.44 -1.36
CA LYS A 235 -2.78 18.52 -2.18
C LYS A 235 -1.51 18.13 -1.40
N PRO A 236 -1.46 16.90 -0.85
CA PRO A 236 -0.34 16.44 -0.03
C PRO A 236 0.91 16.19 -0.89
N LYS A 237 2.05 15.94 -0.23
CA LYS A 237 3.33 15.59 -0.87
C LYS A 237 3.19 14.41 -1.86
N MET A 238 4.08 14.37 -2.85
CA MET A 238 4.14 13.36 -3.91
C MET A 238 4.00 11.90 -3.41
N GLU A 239 4.70 11.54 -2.33
CA GLU A 239 4.64 10.19 -1.73
C GLU A 239 3.19 9.75 -1.42
N ILE A 240 2.35 10.69 -0.96
CA ILE A 240 0.97 10.39 -0.55
C ILE A 240 0.05 10.30 -1.75
N ILE A 241 0.31 11.09 -2.79
CA ILE A 241 -0.38 10.96 -4.08
C ILE A 241 -0.09 9.58 -4.67
N VAL A 242 1.18 9.16 -4.68
CA VAL A 242 1.58 7.81 -5.12
C VAL A 242 0.83 6.75 -4.31
N ASN A 243 0.76 6.88 -2.98
CA ASN A 243 -0.02 5.97 -2.14
C ASN A 243 -1.51 5.91 -2.52
N CYS A 244 -2.13 7.05 -2.86
CA CYS A 244 -3.52 7.10 -3.32
C CYS A 244 -3.70 6.37 -4.65
N ILE A 245 -2.82 6.60 -5.61
CA ILE A 245 -2.86 5.94 -6.93
C ILE A 245 -2.62 4.44 -6.78
N GLU A 246 -1.70 4.03 -5.91
CA GLU A 246 -1.45 2.61 -5.61
C GLU A 246 -2.70 1.92 -5.01
N ILE A 247 -3.43 2.58 -4.12
CA ILE A 247 -4.73 2.08 -3.63
C ILE A 247 -5.70 1.90 -4.82
N LEU A 248 -5.82 2.91 -5.70
CA LEU A 248 -6.71 2.83 -6.88
C LEU A 248 -6.31 1.71 -7.84
N ILE A 249 -5.01 1.50 -8.10
CA ILE A 249 -4.50 0.39 -8.92
C ILE A 249 -4.99 -0.93 -8.35
N ARG A 250 -4.84 -1.10 -7.03
CA ARG A 250 -5.19 -2.34 -6.35
C ARG A 250 -6.70 -2.61 -6.40
N LEU A 251 -7.52 -1.59 -6.21
CA LEU A 251 -8.97 -1.67 -6.35
C LEU A 251 -9.36 -2.00 -7.80
N ALA A 252 -8.74 -1.34 -8.78
CA ALA A 252 -8.99 -1.57 -10.20
C ALA A 252 -8.64 -2.99 -10.66
N ARG A 253 -7.80 -3.74 -9.93
CA ARG A 253 -7.49 -5.16 -10.18
C ARG A 253 -8.49 -6.16 -9.62
N ASP A 254 -9.42 -5.72 -8.79
CA ASP A 254 -10.33 -6.61 -8.08
C ASP A 254 -11.41 -7.17 -9.00
N SER A 255 -12.43 -6.39 -9.32
CA SER A 255 -13.56 -6.78 -10.19
C SER A 255 -13.90 -5.68 -11.19
N LYS A 256 -14.71 -6.03 -12.21
CA LYS A 256 -15.24 -5.03 -13.16
C LYS A 256 -16.16 -4.02 -12.45
N PHE A 257 -16.96 -4.48 -11.49
CA PHE A 257 -17.81 -3.61 -10.67
C PHE A 257 -17.04 -2.47 -10.02
N VAL A 258 -15.87 -2.76 -9.43
CA VAL A 258 -15.02 -1.76 -8.79
C VAL A 258 -14.45 -0.76 -9.80
N VAL A 259 -14.11 -1.23 -11.01
CA VAL A 259 -13.62 -0.38 -12.09
C VAL A 259 -14.69 0.60 -12.55
N ASP A 260 -15.91 0.11 -12.75
CA ASP A 260 -17.04 0.96 -13.13
C ASP A 260 -17.30 2.03 -12.05
N LYS A 261 -17.22 1.66 -10.76
CA LYS A 261 -17.33 2.62 -9.64
C LYS A 261 -16.20 3.67 -9.60
N ILE A 262 -14.99 3.31 -10.00
CA ILE A 262 -13.87 4.26 -10.10
C ILE A 262 -14.12 5.28 -11.22
N LEU A 263 -14.64 4.82 -12.37
CA LEU A 263 -14.93 5.68 -13.53
C LEU A 263 -16.18 6.55 -13.30
N GLU A 264 -17.20 6.03 -12.60
CA GLU A 264 -18.40 6.78 -12.19
C GLU A 264 -18.11 7.88 -11.16
N CYS A 265 -16.97 7.82 -10.46
CA CYS A 265 -16.61 8.82 -9.46
C CYS A 265 -16.27 10.16 -10.13
N GLU A 266 -17.26 11.06 -10.15
CA GLU A 266 -17.17 12.35 -10.83
C GLU A 266 -15.91 13.12 -10.44
N GLY A 267 -15.14 13.57 -11.43
CA GLY A 267 -13.99 14.43 -11.22
C GLY A 267 -12.75 13.75 -10.64
N LEU A 268 -12.78 12.46 -10.26
CA LEU A 268 -11.57 11.77 -9.76
C LEU A 268 -10.55 11.56 -10.88
N MET A 269 -10.97 10.89 -11.97
CA MET A 269 -10.08 10.58 -13.11
C MET A 269 -9.60 11.85 -13.81
N SER A 270 -10.50 12.80 -14.07
CA SER A 270 -10.14 14.06 -14.72
C SER A 270 -9.12 14.87 -13.90
N SER A 271 -9.23 14.86 -12.56
CA SER A 271 -8.27 15.55 -11.69
C SER A 271 -6.92 14.84 -11.68
N LEU A 272 -6.92 13.51 -11.58
CA LEU A 272 -5.69 12.72 -11.62
C LEU A 272 -4.93 12.89 -12.94
N ILE A 273 -5.64 12.90 -14.07
CA ILE A 273 -5.05 13.10 -15.39
C ILE A 273 -4.51 14.53 -15.53
N ARG A 274 -5.31 15.53 -15.15
CA ARG A 274 -4.89 16.94 -15.19
C ARG A 274 -3.60 17.21 -14.39
N TYR A 275 -3.44 16.56 -13.24
CA TYR A 275 -2.30 16.80 -12.36
C TYR A 275 -1.11 15.87 -12.66
N PHE A 276 -1.34 14.58 -12.89
CA PHE A 276 -0.27 13.57 -12.95
C PHE A 276 -0.05 12.97 -14.34
N LEU A 277 -0.69 13.54 -15.37
CA LEU A 277 -0.51 13.24 -16.79
C LEU A 277 -0.52 14.55 -17.61
N PRO A 278 0.35 15.54 -17.28
CA PRO A 278 0.35 16.82 -17.96
C PRO A 278 0.79 16.68 -19.42
N THR A 279 0.06 17.30 -20.33
CA THR A 279 0.53 17.54 -21.70
C THR A 279 1.67 18.57 -21.67
N MET A 280 2.62 18.51 -22.60
CA MET A 280 3.80 19.40 -22.66
C MET A 280 3.45 20.90 -22.58
N GLU A 281 2.27 21.29 -23.04
CA GLU A 281 1.76 22.67 -23.02
C GLU A 281 1.25 23.13 -21.65
N SER A 282 1.01 22.20 -20.71
CA SER A 282 0.41 22.46 -19.40
C SER A 282 1.41 22.63 -18.26
N VAL A 283 2.69 22.36 -18.52
CA VAL A 283 3.77 22.48 -17.54
C VAL A 283 3.99 23.97 -17.20
N GLY A 284 3.63 24.36 -15.97
CA GLY A 284 3.87 25.71 -15.45
C GLY A 284 2.70 26.69 -15.51
N LEU A 285 1.46 26.23 -15.75
CA LEU A 285 0.29 27.13 -15.85
C LEU A 285 -0.26 27.60 -14.48
N ASP A 286 -0.01 26.87 -13.39
CA ASP A 286 -0.61 27.16 -12.08
C ASP A 286 0.45 27.33 -10.98
N ASN A 287 0.78 28.58 -10.63
CA ASN A 287 1.67 28.94 -9.49
C ASN A 287 1.09 28.58 -8.10
N SER A 288 -0.08 27.94 -8.03
CA SER A 288 -0.77 27.60 -6.79
C SER A 288 -0.33 26.27 -6.17
N CYS A 289 0.38 25.43 -6.93
CA CYS A 289 0.91 24.15 -6.47
C CYS A 289 2.43 24.11 -6.62
N PRO A 290 3.13 23.27 -5.84
CA PRO A 290 4.55 23.01 -6.06
C PRO A 290 4.81 22.42 -7.46
N ASP A 291 5.95 22.74 -8.06
CA ASP A 291 6.32 22.35 -9.44
C ASP A 291 6.19 20.84 -9.73
N TRP A 292 6.36 19.98 -8.73
CA TRP A 292 6.25 18.52 -8.86
C TRP A 292 4.80 18.02 -8.99
N TYR A 293 3.80 18.82 -8.63
CA TYR A 293 2.38 18.42 -8.67
C TYR A 293 1.86 18.29 -10.11
N TYR A 294 2.63 18.77 -11.10
CA TYR A 294 2.40 18.65 -12.54
C TYR A 294 3.52 17.84 -13.20
N SER A 295 3.86 16.70 -12.61
CA SER A 295 4.89 15.79 -13.14
C SER A 295 4.26 14.44 -13.49
N PRO A 296 4.62 13.84 -14.64
CA PRO A 296 4.07 12.54 -15.03
C PRO A 296 4.52 11.46 -14.05
N LEU A 297 3.57 10.65 -13.59
CA LEU A 297 3.83 9.55 -12.65
C LEU A 297 3.69 8.18 -13.32
N PRO A 298 4.67 7.26 -13.17
CA PRO A 298 4.55 5.91 -13.71
C PRO A 298 3.35 5.16 -13.14
N GLN A 299 3.00 5.40 -11.85
CA GLN A 299 1.83 4.80 -11.22
C GLN A 299 0.53 5.26 -11.88
N MET A 300 0.47 6.50 -12.39
CA MET A 300 -0.74 6.98 -13.07
C MET A 300 -0.94 6.27 -14.40
N ILE A 301 0.13 6.09 -15.18
CA ILE A 301 0.08 5.32 -16.43
C ILE A 301 -0.27 3.86 -16.16
N LYS A 302 0.29 3.28 -15.09
CA LYS A 302 -0.08 1.94 -14.62
C LYS A 302 -1.56 1.83 -14.27
N LEU A 303 -2.14 2.82 -13.58
CA LEU A 303 -3.57 2.86 -13.30
C LEU A 303 -4.39 2.83 -14.60
N LEU A 304 -4.06 3.68 -15.57
CA LEU A 304 -4.73 3.70 -16.88
C LEU A 304 -4.59 2.38 -17.62
N ARG A 305 -3.41 1.75 -17.58
CA ARG A 305 -3.18 0.42 -18.15
C ARG A 305 -4.09 -0.63 -17.51
N VAL A 306 -4.17 -0.65 -16.18
CA VAL A 306 -4.99 -1.62 -15.45
C VAL A 306 -6.48 -1.42 -15.73
N LEU A 307 -6.96 -0.17 -15.77
CA LEU A 307 -8.35 0.16 -16.12
C LEU A 307 -8.67 -0.24 -17.58
N SER A 308 -7.80 0.15 -18.51
CA SER A 308 -7.98 -0.11 -19.95
C SER A 308 -7.94 -1.60 -20.26
N ALA A 309 -7.15 -2.39 -19.51
CA ALA A 309 -7.04 -3.83 -19.72
C ALA A 309 -8.33 -4.60 -19.36
N ARG A 310 -9.32 -3.95 -18.73
CA ARG A 310 -10.58 -4.59 -18.35
C ARG A 310 -11.52 -4.82 -19.52
N SER A 311 -11.57 -3.87 -20.44
CA SER A 311 -12.47 -3.94 -21.58
C SER A 311 -11.99 -3.02 -22.68
N ARG A 312 -12.13 -3.47 -23.93
CA ARG A 312 -11.91 -2.64 -25.11
C ARG A 312 -12.73 -1.34 -25.04
N ASN A 313 -13.99 -1.38 -24.59
CA ASN A 313 -14.83 -0.18 -24.52
C ASN A 313 -14.29 0.85 -23.51
N ILE A 314 -13.82 0.39 -22.35
CA ILE A 314 -13.23 1.27 -21.33
C ILE A 314 -11.95 1.90 -21.87
N ALA A 315 -11.11 1.11 -22.54
CA ALA A 315 -9.90 1.62 -23.19
C ALA A 315 -10.22 2.68 -24.26
N ALA A 316 -11.21 2.44 -25.12
CA ALA A 316 -11.64 3.38 -26.15
C ALA A 316 -12.10 4.70 -25.55
N ASN A 317 -13.00 4.65 -24.55
CA ASN A 317 -13.52 5.83 -23.88
C ASN A 317 -12.39 6.66 -23.25
N LEU A 318 -11.46 6.02 -22.54
CA LEU A 318 -10.34 6.71 -21.91
C LEU A 318 -9.38 7.32 -22.95
N LEU A 319 -9.14 6.64 -24.07
CA LEU A 319 -8.29 7.14 -25.16
C LEU A 319 -8.91 8.38 -25.82
N GLU A 320 -10.20 8.34 -26.12
CA GLU A 320 -10.93 9.43 -26.79
C GLU A 320 -11.14 10.64 -25.88
N GLU A 321 -11.52 10.42 -24.62
CA GLU A 321 -11.84 11.49 -23.67
C GLU A 321 -10.61 12.33 -23.29
N TYR A 322 -9.44 11.70 -23.20
CA TYR A 322 -8.24 12.32 -22.65
C TYR A 322 -7.06 12.43 -23.62
N ASP A 323 -7.24 12.04 -24.89
CA ASP A 323 -6.20 12.03 -25.92
C ASP A 323 -4.86 11.46 -25.40
N LEU A 324 -4.95 10.27 -24.79
CA LEU A 324 -3.83 9.67 -24.05
C LEU A 324 -2.65 9.34 -24.96
N LEU A 325 -2.89 9.07 -26.26
CA LEU A 325 -1.83 8.79 -27.21
C LEU A 325 -0.91 10.00 -27.39
N ASN A 326 -1.48 11.16 -27.71
CA ASN A 326 -0.69 12.38 -27.90
C ASN A 326 -0.04 12.83 -26.59
N THR A 327 -0.68 12.58 -25.45
CA THR A 327 -0.14 12.92 -24.13
C THR A 327 1.05 12.04 -23.75
N MET A 328 1.06 10.75 -24.12
CA MET A 328 2.12 9.81 -23.72
C MET A 328 3.31 9.73 -24.70
N ILE A 329 3.16 10.13 -25.97
CA ILE A 329 4.28 10.14 -26.95
C ILE A 329 5.49 10.93 -26.41
N PRO A 330 5.33 12.17 -25.88
CA PRO A 330 6.45 12.95 -25.37
C PRO A 330 7.20 12.30 -24.21
N TYR A 331 6.57 11.37 -23.49
CA TYR A 331 7.17 10.70 -22.33
C TYR A 331 8.18 9.62 -22.74
N LEU A 332 8.14 9.18 -24.01
CA LEU A 332 9.10 8.23 -24.56
C LEU A 332 10.43 8.90 -24.94
N ASP A 333 10.44 10.22 -25.10
CA ASP A 333 11.62 10.99 -25.48
C ASP A 333 12.44 11.40 -24.24
N GLU A 334 13.75 11.16 -24.28
CA GLU A 334 14.68 11.32 -23.15
C GLU A 334 14.91 12.80 -22.76
N GLY A 335 14.49 13.76 -23.57
CA GLY A 335 14.80 15.18 -23.38
C GLY A 335 13.75 16.01 -22.63
N ASN A 336 12.55 15.47 -22.39
CA ASN A 336 11.37 16.30 -22.13
C ASN A 336 10.94 16.42 -20.67
N PHE A 337 11.31 15.47 -19.81
CA PHE A 337 10.92 15.48 -18.40
C PHE A 337 12.15 15.42 -17.50
N PHE A 338 12.14 16.26 -16.46
CA PHE A 338 13.32 16.60 -15.64
C PHE A 338 13.95 15.46 -14.83
N GLN A 339 13.41 14.24 -14.91
CA GLN A 339 14.03 13.05 -14.37
C GLN A 339 13.75 11.90 -15.35
N ASN A 340 14.83 11.36 -15.93
CA ASN A 340 14.82 10.15 -16.77
C ASN A 340 14.40 8.94 -15.94
N ASP A 341 13.10 8.85 -15.64
CA ASP A 341 12.56 7.70 -14.94
C ASP A 341 12.29 6.63 -15.99
N THR A 342 13.24 5.72 -16.15
CA THR A 342 13.11 4.55 -17.04
C THR A 342 11.83 3.77 -16.74
N ASN A 343 11.32 3.83 -15.51
CA ASN A 343 10.03 3.24 -15.12
C ASN A 343 8.85 3.90 -15.83
N LEU A 344 8.88 5.22 -16.04
CA LEU A 344 7.84 5.94 -16.78
C LEU A 344 7.80 5.49 -18.23
N GLN A 345 8.96 5.42 -18.89
CA GLN A 345 9.07 4.96 -20.27
C GLN A 345 8.62 3.50 -20.41
N VAL A 346 9.03 2.63 -19.48
CA VAL A 346 8.61 1.23 -19.47
C VAL A 346 7.10 1.10 -19.31
N GLU A 347 6.47 1.84 -18.39
CA GLU A 347 5.01 1.82 -18.22
C GLU A 347 4.27 2.42 -19.42
N CYS A 348 4.81 3.46 -20.06
CA CYS A 348 4.29 3.96 -21.34
C CYS A 348 4.30 2.84 -22.39
N LEU A 349 5.43 2.18 -22.60
CA LEU A 349 5.54 1.09 -23.56
C LEU A 349 4.59 -0.08 -23.25
N ARG A 350 4.41 -0.42 -21.97
CA ARG A 350 3.41 -1.43 -21.54
C ARG A 350 1.99 -1.00 -21.89
N TYR A 351 1.66 0.28 -21.70
CA TYR A 351 0.35 0.83 -22.09
C TYR A 351 0.15 0.79 -23.60
N TRP A 352 1.15 1.24 -24.38
CA TRP A 352 1.13 1.18 -25.85
C TRP A 352 0.93 -0.24 -26.38
N THR A 353 1.59 -1.22 -25.77
CA THR A 353 1.43 -2.64 -26.13
C THR A 353 -0.02 -3.10 -25.94
N LEU A 354 -0.68 -2.67 -24.85
CA LEU A 354 -2.09 -2.95 -24.61
C LEU A 354 -3.00 -2.29 -25.66
N VAL A 355 -2.74 -1.02 -25.99
CA VAL A 355 -3.53 -0.29 -26.99
C VAL A 355 -3.42 -0.94 -28.37
N LEU A 356 -2.21 -1.37 -28.76
CA LEU A 356 -1.97 -2.11 -30.00
C LEU A 356 -2.69 -3.47 -30.00
N HIS A 357 -2.76 -4.15 -28.86
CA HIS A 357 -3.50 -5.41 -28.73
C HIS A 357 -5.00 -5.25 -29.04
N TYR A 358 -5.58 -4.10 -28.72
CA TYR A 358 -6.97 -3.76 -29.04
C TYR A 358 -7.18 -3.16 -30.43
N GLU A 359 -6.12 -3.05 -31.24
CA GLU A 359 -6.13 -2.54 -32.62
C GLU A 359 -6.52 -1.06 -32.77
N PHE A 360 -6.61 -0.26 -31.69
CA PHE A 360 -7.01 1.15 -31.76
C PHE A 360 -6.17 2.04 -32.69
N PRO A 361 -4.82 1.92 -32.76
CA PRO A 361 -4.04 2.76 -33.66
C PRO A 361 -4.27 2.40 -35.12
N MET A 362 -4.74 1.20 -35.43
CA MET A 362 -4.95 0.74 -36.81
C MET A 362 -6.20 1.34 -37.45
N ASP A 363 -7.19 1.76 -36.64
CA ASP A 363 -8.41 2.41 -37.12
C ASP A 363 -8.17 3.90 -37.49
N ALA A 364 -7.12 4.52 -36.96
CA ALA A 364 -6.72 5.89 -37.33
C ALA A 364 -5.88 5.96 -38.62
N TYR A 365 -5.33 4.83 -39.08
CA TYR A 365 -4.51 4.71 -40.31
C TYR A 365 -5.19 3.90 -41.43
N ARG A 366 -6.48 3.59 -41.31
CA ARG A 366 -7.34 3.10 -42.40
C ARG A 366 -8.17 4.23 -42.99
#